data_AF-A0A9D8G1P3-F1
#
_entry.id   AF-A0A9D8G1P3-F1
#
_cell.length_a   1.000
_cell.length_b   1.000
_cell.length_c   1.000
_cell.angle_alpha   90.00
_cell.angle_beta   90.00
_cell.angle_gamma   90.00
#
_symmetry.space_group_name_H-M   'P 1'
#
loop_
_entity.id
_entity.type
_entity.pdbx_description
1 polymer ?
#
loop_
_entity_poly.entity_id
_entity_poly.type
_entity_poly.pdbx_seq_one_letter_code
_entity_poly.pdbx_strand_id
1 'polypeptide(L)'
;MKRWVIYSIITFRWLSFSCDAQTLHIQNNEVQSFYGDSSQTVSEVFANPRMIEESPRKVNSLWILDLNTNQLTKIKNNEITHELPISVSKINNTIQVKILDGWDNGLLIETTDHESVTWYWFNDDLVEYQKWIDFDIIKTY
;
A
#
# COMPACT_ATOMS: atom_id res chain seq x y z
N MET A 1 -11.71 -29.06 -45.25
CA MET A 1 -12.60 -29.19 -44.07
C MET A 1 -11.97 -28.42 -42.93
N LYS A 2 -12.76 -27.57 -42.26
CA LYS A 2 -12.36 -26.60 -41.23
C LYS A 2 -11.71 -27.26 -40.01
N ARG A 3 -10.81 -26.53 -39.33
CA ARG A 3 -10.99 -26.16 -37.91
C ARG A 3 -10.04 -25.01 -37.54
N TRP A 4 -10.65 -23.85 -37.30
CA TRP A 4 -10.05 -22.72 -36.62
C TRP A 4 -10.10 -23.03 -35.12
N VAL A 5 -8.96 -22.93 -34.43
CA VAL A 5 -8.92 -22.95 -32.96
C VAL A 5 -9.11 -21.51 -32.51
N ILE A 6 -10.31 -21.22 -32.02
CA ILE A 6 -10.65 -19.98 -31.33
C ILE A 6 -10.09 -20.13 -29.92
N TYR A 7 -9.09 -19.33 -29.54
CA TYR A 7 -8.80 -19.11 -28.13
C TYR A 7 -9.85 -18.14 -27.61
N SER A 8 -10.87 -18.68 -26.96
CA SER A 8 -11.78 -17.93 -26.13
C SER A 8 -10.97 -17.34 -24.96
N ILE A 9 -10.65 -16.04 -25.03
CA ILE A 9 -10.27 -15.31 -23.81
C ILE A 9 -11.53 -15.27 -22.97
N ILE A 10 -11.51 -16.03 -21.88
CA ILE A 10 -12.56 -16.05 -20.87
C ILE A 10 -12.58 -14.66 -20.25
N THR A 11 -13.57 -13.85 -20.61
CA THR A 11 -14.00 -12.71 -19.81
C THR A 11 -14.56 -13.25 -18.51
N PHE A 12 -13.73 -13.29 -17.47
CA PHE A 12 -14.22 -13.55 -16.13
C PHE A 12 -15.10 -12.37 -15.71
N ARG A 13 -16.37 -12.68 -15.46
CA ARG A 13 -17.30 -11.82 -14.73
C ARG A 13 -16.65 -11.49 -13.39
N TRP A 14 -16.14 -10.27 -13.27
CA TRP A 14 -15.91 -9.66 -11.99
C TRP A 14 -17.22 -9.73 -11.20
N LEU A 15 -17.13 -10.02 -9.90
CA LEU A 15 -18.01 -9.36 -8.94
C LEU A 15 -18.12 -7.93 -9.42
N SER A 16 -19.32 -7.50 -9.80
CA SER A 16 -19.57 -6.15 -10.23
C SER A 16 -19.04 -5.24 -9.12
N PHE A 17 -17.84 -4.70 -9.32
CA PHE A 17 -17.48 -3.41 -8.77
C PHE A 17 -18.49 -2.49 -9.44
N SER A 18 -19.63 -2.31 -8.78
CA SER A 18 -20.55 -1.26 -9.14
C SER A 18 -19.76 0.04 -9.16
N CYS A 19 -20.20 0.96 -9.99
CA CYS A 19 -19.70 2.33 -10.07
C CYS A 19 -20.07 3.10 -8.79
N ASP A 20 -19.73 2.54 -7.63
CA ASP A 20 -19.83 3.11 -6.30
C ASP A 20 -18.39 3.23 -5.80
N ALA A 21 -18.07 4.38 -5.20
CA ALA A 21 -16.71 4.83 -5.00
C ALA A 21 -15.87 3.86 -4.14
N GLN A 22 -14.83 3.27 -4.71
CA GLN A 22 -13.87 2.46 -3.96
C GLN A 22 -12.80 3.32 -3.31
N THR A 23 -13.15 3.95 -2.20
CA THR A 23 -12.18 4.59 -1.31
C THR A 23 -11.79 3.62 -0.21
N LEU A 24 -10.50 3.58 0.14
CA LEU A 24 -9.99 2.83 1.29
C LEU A 24 -9.45 3.83 2.30
N HIS A 25 -10.04 3.84 3.49
CA HIS A 25 -9.60 4.70 4.58
C HIS A 25 -8.75 3.86 5.54
N ILE A 26 -7.56 4.34 5.87
CA ILE A 26 -6.68 3.67 6.82
C ILE A 26 -6.28 4.66 7.90
N GLN A 27 -6.82 4.47 9.09
CA GLN A 27 -6.42 5.22 10.27
C GLN A 27 -5.09 4.65 10.76
N ASN A 28 -4.03 5.44 10.78
CA ASN A 28 -2.70 5.04 11.25
C ASN A 28 -2.39 5.77 12.55
N ASN A 29 -2.22 5.02 13.64
CA ASN A 29 -2.01 5.57 14.98
C ASN A 29 -0.54 5.46 15.38
N GLU A 30 0.13 4.38 15.02
CA GLU A 30 1.52 4.09 15.42
C GLU A 30 2.27 3.30 14.36
N VAL A 31 3.55 3.62 14.18
CA VAL A 31 4.43 2.83 13.32
C VAL A 31 5.78 2.61 13.98
N GLN A 32 6.54 1.66 13.46
CA GLN A 32 7.97 1.50 13.75
C GLN A 32 8.76 1.40 12.45
N SER A 33 9.89 2.11 12.39
CA SER A 33 10.74 2.21 11.21
C SER A 33 11.89 1.18 11.27
N PHE A 34 12.10 0.46 10.18
CA PHE A 34 13.15 -0.53 10.00
C PHE A 34 13.96 -0.19 8.75
N TYR A 35 15.28 -0.29 8.85
CA TYR A 35 16.19 0.12 7.78
C TYR A 35 17.04 -1.05 7.31
N GLY A 36 17.25 -1.13 6.01
CA GLY A 36 18.05 -2.17 5.37
C GLY A 36 18.80 -1.70 4.13
N ASP A 37 19.46 -2.62 3.45
CA ASP A 37 19.98 -2.44 2.11
C ASP A 37 18.85 -2.34 1.08
N SER A 38 19.02 -1.50 0.07
CA SER A 38 18.06 -1.36 -1.03
C SER A 38 17.87 -2.63 -1.86
N SER A 39 18.76 -3.63 -1.72
CA SER A 39 18.61 -4.95 -2.34
C SER A 39 17.80 -5.95 -1.52
N GLN A 40 17.51 -5.65 -0.25
CA GLN A 40 16.77 -6.53 0.65
C GLN A 40 15.26 -6.35 0.47
N THR A 41 14.54 -7.47 0.55
CA THR A 41 13.09 -7.50 0.64
C THR A 41 12.57 -7.03 2.00
N VAL A 42 11.29 -6.65 2.07
CA VAL A 42 10.63 -6.28 3.33
C VAL A 42 10.78 -7.35 4.42
N SER A 43 10.66 -8.63 4.07
CA SER A 43 10.79 -9.74 5.01
C SER A 43 12.21 -9.89 5.54
N GLU A 44 13.23 -9.67 4.70
CA GLU A 44 14.63 -9.72 5.12
C GLU A 44 14.96 -8.57 6.07
N VAL A 45 14.48 -7.35 5.77
CA VAL A 45 14.70 -6.19 6.64
C VAL A 45 13.98 -6.36 7.98
N PHE A 46 12.76 -6.90 8.03
CA PHE A 46 12.08 -7.15 9.30
C PHE A 46 12.73 -8.28 10.13
N ALA A 47 13.36 -9.26 9.48
CA ALA A 47 14.04 -10.36 10.18
C ALA A 47 15.42 -9.96 10.73
N ASN A 48 16.18 -9.16 9.97
CA ASN A 48 17.52 -8.72 10.34
C ASN A 48 17.78 -7.27 9.85
N PRO A 49 17.17 -6.28 10.51
CA PRO A 49 17.34 -4.88 10.13
C PRO A 49 18.75 -4.41 10.42
N ARG A 50 19.29 -3.53 9.57
CA ARG A 50 20.54 -2.81 9.87
C ARG A 50 20.36 -1.87 11.05
N MET A 51 19.20 -1.23 11.10
CA MET A 51 18.82 -0.30 12.15
C MET A 51 17.31 -0.39 12.36
N ILE A 52 16.89 -0.24 13.61
CA ILE A 52 15.49 -0.08 14.00
C ILE A 52 15.40 1.23 14.76
N GLU A 53 14.32 1.96 14.55
CA GLU A 53 13.96 3.05 15.46
C GLU A 53 13.79 2.50 16.90
N GLU A 54 14.37 3.19 17.88
CA GLU A 54 14.45 2.71 19.28
C GLU A 54 13.08 2.39 19.89
N SER A 55 12.02 3.07 19.45
CA SER A 55 10.65 2.82 19.89
C SER A 55 9.64 3.16 18.80
N PRO A 56 8.48 2.48 18.76
CA PRO A 56 7.37 2.89 17.92
C PRO A 56 6.96 4.35 18.20
N ARG A 57 6.60 5.07 17.14
CA ARG A 57 6.20 6.48 17.21
C ARG A 57 4.73 6.66 16.88
N LYS A 58 4.05 7.52 17.65
CA LYS A 58 2.66 7.91 17.39
C LYS A 58 2.58 8.89 16.20
N VAL A 59 1.69 8.61 15.26
CA VAL A 59 1.49 9.44 14.05
C VAL A 59 0.13 10.07 13.93
N ASN A 60 -0.93 9.35 14.34
CA ASN A 60 -2.32 9.78 14.32
C ASN A 60 -2.70 10.48 13.01
N SER A 61 -2.67 9.75 11.90
CA SER A 61 -2.98 10.25 10.57
C SER A 61 -3.96 9.34 9.85
N LEU A 62 -4.94 9.94 9.17
CA LEU A 62 -5.85 9.23 8.29
C LEU A 62 -5.27 9.25 6.87
N TRP A 63 -5.20 8.08 6.26
CA TRP A 63 -4.82 7.92 4.86
C TRP A 63 -6.05 7.52 4.05
N ILE A 64 -6.30 8.21 2.95
CA ILE A 64 -7.43 7.97 2.06
C ILE A 64 -6.85 7.60 0.69
N LEU A 65 -7.07 6.35 0.31
CA LEU A 65 -6.72 5.81 -1.00
C LEU A 65 -7.98 5.85 -1.88
N ASP A 66 -8.04 6.81 -2.81
CA ASP A 66 -9.14 6.92 -3.77
C ASP A 66 -8.76 6.24 -5.09
N LEU A 67 -9.32 5.06 -5.33
CA LEU A 67 -9.06 4.26 -6.52
C LEU A 67 -9.79 4.80 -7.76
N ASN A 68 -10.78 5.67 -7.59
CA ASN A 68 -11.49 6.28 -8.73
C ASN A 68 -10.66 7.38 -9.37
N THR A 69 -9.98 8.17 -8.54
CA THR A 69 -9.14 9.30 -8.98
C THR A 69 -7.64 8.96 -9.00
N ASN A 70 -7.25 7.78 -8.50
CA ASN A 70 -5.86 7.38 -8.31
C ASN A 70 -5.08 8.42 -7.47
N GLN A 71 -5.66 8.80 -6.34
CA GLN A 71 -5.08 9.74 -5.40
C GLN A 71 -4.89 9.10 -4.03
N LEU A 72 -3.78 9.46 -3.37
CA LEU A 72 -3.53 9.19 -1.97
C LEU A 72 -3.53 10.51 -1.20
N THR A 73 -4.47 10.65 -0.28
CA THR A 73 -4.58 11.82 0.60
C THR A 73 -4.17 11.45 2.01
N LYS A 74 -3.31 12.26 2.63
CA LYS A 74 -2.96 12.14 4.06
C LYS A 74 -3.53 13.30 4.85
N ILE A 75 -4.34 13.00 5.85
CA ILE A 75 -4.93 13.96 6.77
C ILE A 75 -4.28 13.80 8.14
N LYS A 76 -3.83 14.90 8.72
CA LYS A 76 -3.30 14.96 10.09
C LYS A 76 -3.82 16.21 10.77
N ASN A 77 -4.27 16.09 12.02
CA ASN A 77 -4.87 17.22 12.77
C ASN A 77 -6.03 17.90 12.02
N ASN A 78 -6.86 17.13 11.32
CA ASN A 78 -7.96 17.60 10.47
C ASN A 78 -7.56 18.48 9.26
N GLU A 79 -6.29 18.47 8.88
CA GLU A 79 -5.78 19.18 7.70
C GLU A 79 -5.23 18.19 6.66
N ILE A 80 -5.49 18.46 5.38
CA ILE A 80 -4.84 17.72 4.28
C ILE A 80 -3.38 18.14 4.24
N THR A 81 -2.50 17.19 4.51
CA THR A 81 -1.04 17.40 4.51
C THR A 81 -0.39 16.98 3.21
N HIS A 82 -0.96 15.98 2.52
CA HIS A 82 -0.50 15.52 1.22
C HIS A 82 -1.67 15.07 0.37
N GLU A 83 -1.54 15.29 -0.94
CA GLU A 83 -2.38 14.71 -1.98
C GLU A 83 -1.44 14.34 -3.13
N LEU A 84 -1.29 13.04 -3.39
CA LEU A 84 -0.28 12.52 -4.31
C LEU A 84 -0.90 11.53 -5.29
N PRO A 85 -0.58 11.65 -6.59
CA PRO A 85 -1.02 10.69 -7.59
C PRO A 85 -0.37 9.33 -7.30
N ILE A 86 -1.13 8.27 -7.56
CA ILE A 86 -0.69 6.90 -7.29
C ILE A 86 -0.96 5.97 -8.47
N SER A 87 -0.33 4.81 -8.42
CA SER A 87 -0.71 3.63 -9.18
C SER A 87 -0.96 2.47 -8.23
N VAL A 88 -1.93 1.62 -8.55
CA VAL A 88 -2.32 0.49 -7.70
C VAL A 88 -2.24 -0.80 -8.50
N SER A 89 -1.57 -1.79 -7.93
CA SER A 89 -1.47 -3.14 -8.49
C SER A 89 -1.73 -4.18 -7.41
N LYS A 90 -2.38 -5.29 -7.79
CA LYS A 90 -2.59 -6.42 -6.89
C LYS A 90 -1.60 -7.53 -7.22
N ILE A 91 -0.82 -7.95 -6.24
CA ILE A 91 0.12 -9.06 -6.34
C ILE A 91 -0.29 -10.09 -5.29
N ASN A 92 -0.85 -11.22 -5.75
CA ASN A 92 -1.47 -12.21 -4.87
C ASN A 92 -2.53 -11.57 -3.96
N ASN A 93 -2.25 -11.52 -2.66
CA ASN A 93 -3.12 -11.01 -1.61
C ASN A 93 -2.74 -9.60 -1.13
N THR A 94 -1.67 -9.05 -1.69
CA THR A 94 -1.16 -7.73 -1.35
C THR A 94 -1.61 -6.72 -2.39
N ILE A 95 -2.15 -5.60 -1.93
CA ILE A 95 -2.35 -4.39 -2.72
C ILE A 95 -1.07 -3.56 -2.58
N GLN A 96 -0.39 -3.33 -3.70
CA GLN A 96 0.71 -2.40 -3.79
C GLN A 96 0.19 -1.07 -4.31
N VAL A 97 0.41 -0.02 -3.53
CA VAL A 97 0.20 1.38 -3.93
C VAL A 97 1.58 1.99 -4.14
N LYS A 98 1.87 2.49 -5.33
CA LYS A 98 3.09 3.23 -5.63
C LYS A 98 2.74 4.70 -5.83
N ILE A 99 3.47 5.58 -5.15
CA ILE A 99 3.30 7.02 -5.28
C ILE A 99 4.09 7.50 -6.51
N LEU A 100 3.49 8.39 -7.28
CA LEU A 100 4.03 8.89 -8.55
C LEU A 100 4.65 10.29 -8.37
N ASP A 101 5.43 10.47 -7.30
CA ASP A 101 6.09 11.74 -6.94
C ASP A 101 7.56 11.82 -7.42
N GLY A 102 8.02 10.80 -8.16
CA GLY A 102 9.39 10.70 -8.67
C GLY A 102 10.33 9.88 -7.79
N TRP A 103 9.89 9.44 -6.60
CA TRP A 103 10.65 8.56 -5.71
C TRP A 103 10.11 7.12 -5.77
N ASP A 104 10.90 6.17 -5.29
CA ASP A 104 10.44 4.79 -5.17
C ASP A 104 9.89 4.54 -3.76
N ASN A 105 8.65 4.96 -3.56
CA ASN A 105 7.94 4.89 -2.29
C ASN A 105 6.46 4.50 -2.47
N GLY A 106 5.84 4.08 -1.37
CA GLY A 106 4.43 3.75 -1.37
C GLY A 106 4.00 2.88 -0.21
N LEU A 107 2.89 2.16 -0.41
CA LEU A 107 2.26 1.27 0.57
C LEU A 107 2.16 -0.16 0.04
N LEU A 108 2.37 -1.11 0.94
CA LEU A 108 2.00 -2.51 0.79
C LEU A 108 0.90 -2.81 1.80
N ILE A 109 -0.26 -3.23 1.31
CA ILE A 109 -1.46 -3.48 2.12
C ILE A 109 -1.87 -4.93 1.91
N GLU A 110 -1.75 -5.75 2.94
CA GLU A 110 -2.26 -7.12 2.98
C GLU A 110 -3.66 -7.08 3.61
N THR A 111 -4.68 -7.63 2.94
CA THR A 111 -6.09 -7.58 3.42
C THR A 111 -6.68 -8.96 3.66
N THR A 112 -5.86 -9.95 4.02
CA THR A 112 -6.28 -11.35 4.26
C THR A 112 -6.44 -11.64 5.75
N ASP A 113 -6.20 -12.88 6.18
CA ASP A 113 -6.36 -13.34 7.57
C ASP A 113 -5.47 -12.56 8.56
N HIS A 114 -4.42 -11.90 8.05
CA HIS A 114 -3.56 -10.99 8.81
C HIS A 114 -3.45 -9.66 8.06
N GLU A 115 -4.30 -8.71 8.40
CA GLU A 115 -4.19 -7.36 7.84
C GLU A 115 -2.85 -6.74 8.23
N SER A 116 -2.16 -6.14 7.27
CA SER A 116 -0.93 -5.40 7.52
C SER A 116 -0.78 -4.25 6.55
N VAL A 117 -0.18 -3.16 7.03
CA VAL A 117 0.19 -2.01 6.21
C VAL A 117 1.66 -1.69 6.45
N THR A 118 2.41 -1.61 5.36
CA THR A 118 3.82 -1.24 5.39
C THR A 118 4.05 -0.11 4.41
N TRP A 119 4.59 1.01 4.89
CA TRP A 119 5.14 2.03 4.00
C TRP A 119 6.57 1.65 3.62
N TYR A 120 6.94 1.85 2.37
CA TYR A 120 8.31 1.68 1.90
C TYR A 120 8.82 2.97 1.28
N TRP A 121 10.13 3.21 1.44
CA TRP A 121 10.84 4.26 0.74
C TRP A 121 12.27 3.80 0.44
N PHE A 122 12.60 3.68 -0.84
CA PHE A 122 13.95 3.43 -1.30
C PHE A 122 14.62 4.77 -1.62
N ASN A 123 15.84 4.94 -1.12
CA ASN A 123 16.77 5.95 -1.59
C ASN A 123 18.04 5.25 -2.12
N ASP A 124 19.02 6.03 -2.56
CA ASP A 124 20.22 5.50 -3.22
C ASP A 124 21.04 4.56 -2.31
N ASP A 125 20.99 4.75 -0.99
CA ASP A 125 21.87 4.08 -0.03
C ASP A 125 21.16 3.02 0.84
N LEU A 126 19.85 3.17 1.06
CA LEU A 126 19.08 2.35 1.98
C LEU A 126 17.60 2.24 1.59
N VAL A 127 16.93 1.26 2.19
CA VAL A 127 15.47 1.17 2.21
C VAL A 127 14.96 1.38 3.63
N GLU A 128 13.91 2.17 3.76
CA GLU A 128 13.09 2.27 4.96
C GLU A 128 11.79 1.51 4.75
N TYR A 129 11.47 0.61 5.68
CA TYR A 129 10.15 0.01 5.82
C TYR A 129 9.54 0.45 7.14
N GLN A 130 8.41 1.16 7.09
CA GLN A 130 7.64 1.52 8.27
C GLN A 130 6.48 0.54 8.42
N LYS A 131 6.58 -0.33 9.42
CA LYS A 131 5.50 -1.24 9.79
C LYS A 131 4.47 -0.46 10.62
N TRP A 132 3.20 -0.47 10.20
CA TRP A 132 2.13 0.15 10.97
C TRP A 132 1.72 -0.82 12.09
N ILE A 133 1.92 -0.40 13.33
CA ILE A 133 1.77 -1.23 14.53
C ILE A 133 0.34 -1.16 15.07
N ASP A 134 -0.28 0.02 14.96
CA ASP A 134 -1.65 0.30 15.39
C ASP A 134 -2.34 1.06 14.26
N PHE A 135 -3.29 0.40 13.60
CA PHE A 135 -4.06 0.95 12.49
C PHE A 135 -5.43 0.27 12.36
N ASP A 136 -6.37 0.98 11.74
CA ASP A 136 -7.69 0.46 11.38
C ASP A 136 -7.95 0.68 9.89
N ILE A 137 -8.33 -0.39 9.18
CA ILE A 137 -8.77 -0.29 7.78
C ILE A 137 -10.30 -0.15 7.76
N ILE A 138 -10.77 1.02 7.35
CA ILE A 138 -12.19 1.33 7.16
C ILE A 138 -12.48 1.22 5.66
N LYS A 139 -13.13 0.13 5.26
CA LYS A 139 -13.52 -0.12 3.87
C LYS A 139 -14.82 0.63 3.58
N THR A 140 -14.81 1.52 2.60
CA THR A 140 -16.01 2.18 2.08
C THR A 140 -16.32 1.61 0.70
N TYR A 141 -17.55 1.12 0.51
CA TYR A 141 -18.07 0.54 -0.73
C TYR A 141 -18.88 1.57 -1.51
#